data_AF-A0A182HU91-F1
#
_entry.id   AF-A0A182HU91-F1
#
_cell.length_a   1.000
_cell.length_b   1.000
_cell.length_c   1.000
_cell.angle_alpha   90.00
_cell.angle_beta   90.00
_cell.angle_gamma   90.00
#
_symmetry.space_group_name_H-M   'P 1'
#
loop_
_entity.id
_entity.type
_entity.pdbx_description
1 polymer ?
#
loop_
_entity_poly.entity_id
_entity_poly.type
_entity_poly.pdbx_seq_one_letter_code
_entity_poly.pdbx_strand_id
1 'polypeptide(L)'
;MHPVQPLASPARVRWLLALLVFGNVWLAAVGTQRTVYRAGDEIVTITRTKVDPSTATSPVYSYYTYTAPNPQPEVVYYTNAQGITTRQYQSTSGTVVSAGNRRIAYDDGTATEGQGCSRNPCGVGATCQETAGGRPVCSCPAGYSGNPLVQCRRAECLDHSECRGDQACRNGNCVNPCAGVCGVNANCEVRNHVPVCSCPRGRTGDPFSSCRLQDPEELCRPSPCGSNTQCNVVNGVPTCSCLPGYIGSPLSGCRHECESDGECSSNQYCSQFKCANGCNQCGKGATCARVTNHRAVCECPKGYIGSPFTECRPECFGDRDCPAGRPACIYGICKNPCEGACGVNADCNLRGLTPVCSCPRDMTGDPFISCRPFTKEDLCSPNPCGTNAVCTPGYDRSNQERPVCTCPPGYTGNALSSCVRGECQSDAECADHKACIAYQCVDPCSGQCGVGAQCQAKRHLAVCTCPAGTQGDALVSCRTARNYPVARYNKKRNAVP
;
A
#
# COMPACT_ATOMS: atom_id res chain seq x y z
N MET A 1 17.87 34.07 -63.97
CA MET A 1 17.43 33.05 -62.99
C MET A 1 18.43 33.06 -61.85
N HIS A 2 18.03 33.50 -60.66
CA HIS A 2 18.80 33.32 -59.42
C HIS A 2 18.01 32.39 -58.49
N PRO A 3 18.67 31.52 -57.70
CA PRO A 3 17.99 30.53 -56.88
C PRO A 3 17.32 31.21 -55.67
N VAL A 4 16.03 30.94 -55.47
CA VAL A 4 15.23 31.43 -54.33
C VAL A 4 14.94 30.23 -53.42
N GLN A 5 15.32 30.31 -52.14
CA GLN A 5 15.02 29.27 -51.15
C GLN A 5 13.87 29.70 -50.21
N PRO A 6 12.91 28.80 -49.89
CA PRO A 6 11.80 29.09 -48.99
C PRO A 6 12.26 29.11 -47.52
N LEU A 7 11.78 30.07 -46.74
CA LEU A 7 12.15 30.24 -45.31
C LEU A 7 11.20 29.52 -44.32
N ALA A 8 10.10 28.91 -44.77
CA ALA A 8 9.20 28.13 -43.90
C ALA A 8 8.34 27.11 -44.65
N SER A 9 7.99 26.01 -43.96
CA SER A 9 7.03 25.00 -44.39
C SER A 9 5.58 25.52 -44.35
N PRO A 10 4.64 24.96 -45.16
CA PRO A 10 3.29 25.51 -45.28
C PRO A 10 2.51 25.36 -43.97
N ALA A 11 2.11 26.50 -43.38
CA ALA A 11 1.19 26.52 -42.25
C ALA A 11 -0.20 26.02 -42.68
N ARG A 12 -0.86 25.24 -41.80
CA ARG A 12 -2.18 24.66 -42.01
C ARG A 12 -3.23 25.74 -42.32
N VAL A 13 -4.02 25.51 -43.36
CA VAL A 13 -5.14 26.35 -43.81
C VAL A 13 -6.15 26.53 -42.68
N ARG A 14 -6.35 27.77 -42.23
CA ARG A 14 -7.44 28.16 -41.34
C ARG A 14 -8.59 28.67 -42.22
N TRP A 15 -9.71 27.96 -42.23
CA TRP A 15 -10.93 28.39 -42.92
C TRP A 15 -11.58 29.54 -42.14
N LEU A 16 -11.39 30.77 -42.60
CA LEU A 16 -12.18 31.92 -42.18
C LEU A 16 -12.96 32.40 -43.40
N LEU A 17 -14.28 32.38 -43.31
CA LEU A 17 -15.16 33.06 -44.27
C LEU A 17 -14.96 34.58 -44.09
N ALA A 18 -14.20 35.19 -45.00
CA ALA A 18 -14.10 36.63 -45.10
C ALA A 18 -14.90 37.09 -46.33
N LEU A 19 -15.94 37.91 -46.11
CA LEU A 19 -16.64 38.63 -47.17
C LEU A 19 -15.77 39.83 -47.56
N LEU A 20 -15.23 39.83 -48.77
CA LEU A 20 -14.49 40.97 -49.33
C LEU A 20 -15.45 41.78 -50.22
N VAL A 21 -15.64 43.06 -49.91
CA VAL A 21 -16.44 44.00 -50.70
C VAL A 21 -15.52 44.79 -51.61
N PHE A 22 -15.59 44.55 -52.92
CA PHE A 22 -14.91 45.34 -53.94
C PHE A 22 -15.94 45.87 -54.93
N GLY A 23 -16.41 47.11 -54.72
CA GLY A 23 -17.59 47.61 -55.42
C GLY A 23 -18.86 46.80 -55.10
N ASN A 24 -19.93 46.95 -55.89
CA ASN A 24 -21.25 46.32 -55.65
C ASN A 24 -21.28 44.78 -55.87
N VAL A 25 -20.17 44.06 -55.65
CA VAL A 25 -20.07 42.60 -55.86
C VAL A 25 -19.54 41.91 -54.60
N TRP A 26 -20.23 40.85 -54.19
CA TRP A 26 -19.88 39.99 -53.07
C TRP A 26 -19.16 38.73 -53.59
N LEU A 27 -17.97 38.39 -53.08
CA LEU A 27 -17.24 37.17 -53.46
C LEU A 27 -16.89 36.33 -52.22
N ALA A 28 -17.07 35.01 -52.32
CA ALA A 28 -16.65 34.05 -51.29
C ALA A 28 -15.25 33.48 -51.61
N ALA A 29 -14.29 33.65 -50.69
CA ALA A 29 -12.94 33.09 -50.82
C ALA A 29 -12.88 31.65 -50.27
N VAL A 30 -12.27 30.73 -51.02
CA VAL A 30 -12.20 29.28 -50.70
C VAL A 30 -10.79 28.84 -50.30
N GLY A 31 -9.85 29.76 -50.14
CA GLY A 31 -8.52 29.47 -49.63
C GLY A 31 -7.50 30.55 -49.96
N THR A 32 -6.72 30.94 -48.96
CA THR A 32 -5.60 31.88 -49.07
C THR A 32 -4.29 31.18 -48.72
N GLN A 33 -3.28 31.33 -49.58
CA GLN A 33 -1.94 30.82 -49.37
C GLN A 33 -0.96 31.99 -49.41
N ARG A 34 -0.26 32.23 -48.29
CA ARG A 34 0.68 33.34 -48.15
C ARG A 34 2.10 32.79 -48.13
N THR A 35 2.93 33.25 -49.05
CA THR A 35 4.32 32.81 -49.18
C THR A 35 5.23 34.03 -49.06
N VAL A 36 6.21 33.94 -48.17
CA VAL A 36 7.17 35.01 -47.90
C VAL A 36 8.50 34.64 -48.54
N TYR A 37 9.03 35.55 -49.34
CA TYR A 37 10.30 35.42 -50.03
C TYR A 37 11.29 36.47 -49.53
N ARG A 38 12.58 36.13 -49.56
CA ARG A 38 13.67 37.07 -49.30
C ARG A 38 14.39 37.33 -50.62
N ALA A 39 14.45 38.59 -51.03
CA ALA A 39 15.12 39.04 -52.24
C ALA A 39 16.12 40.13 -51.86
N GLY A 40 17.37 39.75 -51.61
CA GLY A 40 18.36 40.65 -51.00
C GLY A 40 18.01 40.97 -49.54
N ASP A 41 18.04 42.25 -49.18
CA ASP A 41 17.68 42.75 -47.83
C ASP A 41 16.18 43.05 -47.66
N GLU A 42 15.36 42.84 -48.70
CA GLU A 42 13.92 43.07 -48.66
C GLU A 42 13.12 41.76 -48.47
N ILE A 43 12.04 41.86 -47.69
CA ILE A 43 11.07 40.77 -47.49
C ILE A 43 9.86 41.05 -48.38
N VAL A 44 9.59 40.13 -49.31
CA VAL A 44 8.46 40.21 -50.24
C VAL A 44 7.41 39.19 -49.85
N THR A 45 6.16 39.62 -49.67
CA THR A 45 5.06 38.70 -49.37
C THR A 45 4.12 38.59 -50.55
N ILE A 46 3.88 37.35 -51.00
CA ILE A 46 2.92 37.01 -52.04
C ILE A 46 1.74 36.29 -51.39
N THR A 47 0.54 36.87 -51.51
CA THR A 47 -0.70 36.22 -51.07
C THR A 47 -1.48 35.76 -52.28
N ARG A 48 -1.77 34.46 -52.36
CA ARG A 48 -2.56 33.85 -53.44
C ARG A 48 -3.92 33.45 -52.89
N THR A 49 -4.98 33.96 -53.49
CA THR A 49 -6.36 33.66 -53.07
C THR A 49 -7.08 32.90 -54.19
N LYS A 50 -7.70 31.77 -53.84
CA LYS A 50 -8.55 30.98 -54.73
C LYS A 50 -10.02 31.32 -54.46
N VAL A 51 -10.77 31.65 -55.50
CA VAL A 51 -12.17 32.11 -55.42
C VAL A 51 -13.10 31.03 -55.98
N ASP A 52 -14.31 30.89 -55.43
CA ASP A 52 -15.31 29.93 -55.93
C ASP A 52 -15.97 30.47 -57.21
N PRO A 53 -15.84 29.77 -58.35
CA PRO A 53 -16.39 30.25 -59.62
C PRO A 53 -17.92 30.24 -59.69
N SER A 54 -18.61 29.61 -58.73
CA SER A 54 -20.08 29.57 -58.69
C SER A 54 -20.74 30.87 -58.19
N THR A 55 -19.96 31.81 -57.64
CA THR A 55 -20.49 33.06 -57.02
C THR A 55 -20.10 34.35 -57.74
N ALA A 56 -19.34 34.27 -58.85
CA ALA A 56 -18.82 35.46 -59.53
C ALA A 56 -19.61 35.78 -60.82
N THR A 57 -20.12 37.01 -60.94
CA THR A 57 -20.73 37.53 -62.18
C THR A 57 -19.69 38.03 -63.21
N SER A 58 -18.41 37.68 -63.04
CA SER A 58 -17.29 38.04 -63.94
C SER A 58 -16.12 37.04 -63.81
N PRO A 59 -15.31 36.76 -64.85
CA PRO A 59 -14.46 35.57 -64.92
C PRO A 59 -13.09 35.79 -64.24
N VAL A 60 -13.06 35.83 -62.91
CA VAL A 60 -11.81 35.93 -62.12
C VAL A 60 -11.68 34.69 -61.23
N TYR A 61 -10.65 33.87 -61.49
CA TYR A 61 -10.48 32.56 -60.83
C TYR A 61 -9.36 32.54 -59.78
N SER A 62 -8.40 33.45 -59.85
CA SER A 62 -7.39 33.67 -58.81
C SER A 62 -6.76 35.05 -58.95
N TYR A 63 -6.38 35.66 -57.82
CA TYR A 63 -5.55 36.86 -57.80
C TYR A 63 -4.37 36.68 -56.84
N TYR A 64 -3.30 37.43 -57.09
CA TYR A 64 -2.16 37.53 -56.18
C TYR A 64 -1.73 38.98 -55.99
N THR A 65 -1.47 39.33 -54.73
CA THR A 65 -1.07 40.68 -54.29
C THR A 65 0.40 40.69 -53.89
N TYR A 66 1.11 41.71 -54.33
CA TYR A 66 2.50 41.98 -53.94
C TYR A 66 2.54 43.18 -53.00
N THR A 67 3.06 42.96 -51.79
CA THR A 67 3.35 44.03 -50.82
C THR A 67 4.86 44.16 -50.63
N ALA A 68 5.39 45.33 -50.97
CA ALA A 68 6.78 45.73 -50.74
C ALA A 68 6.85 46.79 -49.62
N PRO A 69 7.94 46.85 -48.83
CA PRO A 69 8.03 47.68 -47.63
C PRO A 69 8.24 49.19 -47.86
N ASN A 70 8.23 49.68 -49.11
CA ASN A 70 8.40 51.11 -49.46
C ASN A 70 7.35 51.53 -50.51
N PRO A 71 6.91 52.81 -50.61
CA PRO A 71 5.61 53.18 -51.16
C PRO A 71 5.60 53.01 -52.69
N GLN A 72 5.20 51.82 -53.12
CA GLN A 72 4.79 51.51 -54.48
C GLN A 72 3.33 51.05 -54.41
N PRO A 73 2.50 51.37 -55.43
CA PRO A 73 1.11 50.95 -55.44
C PRO A 73 1.01 49.42 -55.37
N GLU A 74 0.04 48.91 -54.61
CA GLU A 74 -0.26 47.47 -54.60
C GLU A 74 -0.57 47.02 -56.03
N VAL A 75 0.17 46.00 -56.49
CA VAL A 75 -0.01 45.44 -57.84
C VAL A 75 -0.83 44.16 -57.72
N VAL A 76 -1.99 44.14 -58.36
CA VAL A 76 -2.87 42.98 -58.42
C VAL A 76 -2.82 42.39 -59.82
N TYR A 77 -2.59 41.08 -59.88
CA TYR A 77 -2.63 40.32 -61.13
C TYR A 77 -3.88 39.44 -61.15
N TYR A 78 -4.61 39.47 -62.25
CA TYR A 78 -5.81 38.64 -62.45
C TYR A 78 -5.57 37.63 -63.55
N THR A 79 -5.94 36.38 -63.32
CA THR A 79 -5.92 35.34 -64.35
C THR A 79 -7.34 34.92 -64.70
N ASN A 80 -7.71 35.02 -65.98
CA ASN A 80 -9.02 34.56 -66.46
C ASN A 80 -9.04 33.05 -66.75
N ALA A 81 -10.20 32.49 -67.10
CA ALA A 81 -10.40 31.05 -67.37
C ALA A 81 -9.53 30.48 -68.51
N GLN A 82 -8.90 31.35 -69.32
CA GLN A 82 -8.04 30.98 -70.45
C GLN A 82 -6.54 31.08 -70.09
N GLY A 83 -6.19 31.40 -68.83
CA GLY A 83 -4.81 31.47 -68.36
C GLY A 83 -4.11 32.82 -68.63
N ILE A 84 -4.83 33.82 -69.12
CA ILE A 84 -4.26 35.14 -69.45
C ILE A 84 -4.17 35.98 -68.17
N THR A 85 -2.97 36.48 -67.87
CA THR A 85 -2.70 37.29 -66.67
C THR A 85 -2.64 38.78 -66.99
N THR A 86 -3.46 39.60 -66.33
CA THR A 86 -3.53 41.07 -66.52
C THR A 86 -3.08 41.80 -65.25
N ARG A 87 -2.29 42.88 -65.41
CA ARG A 87 -1.73 43.69 -64.30
C ARG A 87 -2.60 44.93 -64.04
N GLN A 88 -3.00 45.18 -62.79
CA GLN A 88 -3.60 46.43 -62.34
C GLN A 88 -2.83 47.03 -61.15
N TYR A 89 -2.87 48.36 -61.05
CA TYR A 89 -2.30 49.13 -59.95
C TYR A 89 -3.43 49.68 -59.07
N GLN A 90 -3.36 49.48 -57.75
CA GLN A 90 -4.28 50.08 -56.79
C GLN A 90 -3.63 51.28 -56.09
N SER A 91 -4.32 52.42 -56.09
CA SER A 91 -3.98 53.62 -55.32
C SER A 91 -4.79 53.62 -54.03
N THR A 92 -4.12 53.70 -52.88
CA THR A 92 -4.74 53.87 -51.55
C THR A 92 -4.93 55.35 -51.25
N SER A 93 -6.02 55.93 -51.75
CA SER A 93 -6.59 57.18 -51.22
C SER A 93 -8.10 57.18 -51.46
N GLY A 94 -8.87 57.41 -50.40
CA GLY A 94 -10.32 57.25 -50.39
C GLY A 94 -11.08 58.27 -51.24
N THR A 95 -12.38 57.97 -51.40
CA THR A 95 -13.48 58.70 -52.05
C THR A 95 -13.78 58.40 -53.53
N VAL A 96 -14.93 57.72 -53.71
CA VAL A 96 -15.84 57.59 -54.88
C VAL A 96 -15.24 57.82 -56.28
N VAL A 97 -15.18 56.77 -57.10
CA VAL A 97 -15.16 56.91 -58.56
C VAL A 97 -16.24 56.04 -59.19
N SER A 98 -17.22 56.73 -59.75
CA SER A 98 -18.31 56.25 -60.59
C SER A 98 -17.80 55.37 -61.74
N ALA A 99 -18.49 54.25 -61.96
CA ALA A 99 -18.36 53.43 -63.15
C ALA A 99 -18.76 54.25 -64.38
N GLY A 100 -17.76 54.73 -65.12
CA GLY A 100 -17.92 55.38 -66.42
C GLY A 100 -17.13 54.63 -67.46
N ASN A 101 -17.83 53.87 -68.32
CA ASN A 101 -17.29 53.40 -69.59
C ASN A 101 -16.92 54.62 -70.44
N ARG A 102 -15.69 55.10 -70.28
CA ARG A 102 -15.10 56.07 -71.20
C ARG A 102 -13.77 55.48 -71.64
N ARG A 103 -13.78 54.94 -72.87
CA ARG A 103 -12.55 54.69 -73.61
C ARG A 103 -11.80 56.01 -73.63
N ILE A 104 -10.70 56.11 -72.89
CA ILE A 104 -9.69 57.12 -73.19
C ILE A 104 -9.04 56.62 -74.46
N ALA A 105 -9.63 56.97 -75.60
CA ALA A 105 -8.84 57.14 -76.79
C ALA A 105 -7.74 58.12 -76.39
N TYR A 106 -6.48 57.69 -76.52
CA TYR A 106 -5.44 58.64 -76.91
C TYR A 106 -5.90 59.15 -78.27
N ASP A 107 -6.76 60.17 -78.24
CA ASP A 107 -6.95 61.00 -79.39
C ASP A 107 -5.61 61.68 -79.57
N ASP A 108 -5.02 61.37 -80.72
CA ASP A 108 -3.82 61.97 -81.27
C ASP A 108 -4.16 63.44 -81.50
N GLY A 109 -4.14 64.18 -80.39
CA GLY A 109 -4.26 65.61 -80.33
C GLY A 109 -3.02 66.16 -80.98
N THR A 110 -3.08 66.22 -82.30
CA THR A 110 -2.37 67.09 -83.22
C THR A 110 -1.32 67.91 -82.49
N ALA A 111 -0.07 67.49 -82.66
CA ALA A 111 1.08 68.33 -82.44
C ALA A 111 0.90 69.62 -83.23
N THR A 112 0.28 70.62 -82.61
CA THR A 112 0.56 72.01 -82.90
C THR A 112 1.95 72.25 -82.34
N GLU A 113 2.92 72.04 -83.22
CA GLU A 113 4.11 72.87 -83.37
C GLU A 113 4.44 73.76 -82.15
N GLY A 114 5.38 73.27 -81.33
CA GLY A 114 6.28 74.10 -80.54
C GLY A 114 5.71 74.77 -79.29
N GLN A 115 5.83 74.08 -78.14
CA GLN A 115 6.23 74.72 -76.88
C GLN A 115 6.64 73.66 -75.86
N GLY A 116 7.94 73.33 -75.83
CA GLY A 116 8.53 72.58 -74.73
C GLY A 116 8.59 73.45 -73.47
N CYS A 117 9.77 73.72 -72.91
CA CYS A 117 9.90 74.57 -71.72
C CYS A 117 9.62 76.07 -72.00
N SER A 118 9.26 76.43 -73.24
CA SER A 118 9.03 77.81 -73.70
C SER A 118 7.88 78.55 -73.01
N ARG A 119 6.89 77.87 -72.42
CA ARG A 119 5.86 78.51 -71.55
C ARG A 119 5.97 78.10 -70.07
N ASN A 120 7.07 77.42 -69.70
CA ASN A 120 7.32 76.81 -68.39
C ASN A 120 6.07 76.17 -67.73
N PRO A 121 5.67 74.94 -68.14
CA PRO A 121 4.52 74.24 -67.57
C PRO A 121 4.75 73.71 -66.14
N CYS A 122 5.92 73.99 -65.54
CA CYS A 122 6.28 73.51 -64.21
C CYS A 122 5.83 74.45 -63.10
N GLY A 123 5.65 73.90 -61.90
CA GLY A 123 5.24 74.65 -60.72
C GLY A 123 6.28 75.70 -60.30
N VAL A 124 5.87 76.63 -59.42
CA VAL A 124 6.73 77.74 -58.99
C VAL A 124 8.02 77.20 -58.35
N GLY A 125 9.18 77.63 -58.86
CA GLY A 125 10.50 77.21 -58.37
C GLY A 125 11.00 75.86 -58.89
N ALA A 126 10.27 75.19 -59.78
CA ALA A 126 10.71 73.99 -60.47
C ALA A 126 11.47 74.31 -61.76
N THR A 127 12.41 73.45 -62.13
CA THR A 127 13.17 73.53 -63.38
C THR A 127 12.49 72.66 -64.43
N CYS A 128 12.32 73.20 -65.64
CA CYS A 128 11.80 72.46 -66.79
C CYS A 128 12.97 71.97 -67.67
N GLN A 129 13.00 70.68 -67.99
CA GLN A 129 13.94 70.08 -68.93
C GLN A 129 13.21 69.47 -70.12
N GLU A 130 13.66 69.76 -71.34
CA GLU A 130 13.13 69.13 -72.55
C GLU A 130 13.75 67.75 -72.76
N THR A 131 12.91 66.73 -72.96
CA THR A 131 13.37 65.40 -73.40
C THR A 131 13.46 65.32 -74.91
N ALA A 132 14.24 64.38 -75.44
CA ALA A 132 14.53 64.22 -76.88
C ALA A 132 13.29 64.08 -77.80
N GLY A 133 12.10 63.88 -77.24
CA GLY A 133 10.81 63.87 -77.94
C GLY A 133 9.93 65.12 -77.73
N GLY A 134 10.49 66.25 -77.27
CA GLY A 134 9.76 67.52 -77.10
C GLY A 134 8.81 67.59 -75.90
N ARG A 135 8.87 66.65 -74.95
CA ARG A 135 8.05 66.66 -73.73
C ARG A 135 8.78 67.37 -72.57
N PRO A 136 8.13 68.32 -71.88
CA PRO A 136 8.69 68.97 -70.70
C PRO A 136 8.64 68.04 -69.48
N VAL A 137 9.77 67.88 -68.79
CA VAL A 137 9.88 67.17 -67.51
C VAL A 137 10.22 68.20 -66.42
N CYS A 138 9.39 68.24 -65.38
CA CYS A 138 9.56 69.16 -64.25
C CYS A 138 10.29 68.48 -63.10
N SER A 139 11.36 69.09 -62.60
CA SER A 139 12.10 68.63 -61.42
C SER A 139 12.38 69.80 -60.47
N CYS A 140 12.51 69.53 -59.18
CA CYS A 140 12.98 70.58 -58.27
C CYS A 140 14.50 70.74 -58.43
N PRO A 141 15.02 71.98 -58.56
CA PRO A 141 16.45 72.23 -58.59
C PRO A 141 17.13 71.78 -57.27
N ALA A 142 18.44 71.56 -57.31
CA ALA A 142 19.21 71.10 -56.15
C ALA A 142 19.01 72.03 -54.93
N GLY A 143 18.76 71.45 -53.76
CA GLY A 143 18.41 72.19 -52.54
C GLY A 143 16.94 72.61 -52.44
N TYR A 144 16.07 72.18 -53.36
CA TYR A 144 14.62 72.36 -53.30
C TYR A 144 13.90 71.01 -53.31
N SER A 145 12.79 70.92 -52.59
CA SER A 145 11.92 69.73 -52.49
C SER A 145 10.44 70.13 -52.59
N GLY A 146 9.57 69.16 -52.85
CA GLY A 146 8.14 69.39 -53.05
C GLY A 146 7.62 68.73 -54.31
N ASN A 147 6.47 69.18 -54.81
CA ASN A 147 5.88 68.68 -56.05
C ASN A 147 6.32 69.59 -57.23
N PRO A 148 7.13 69.12 -58.18
CA PRO A 148 7.64 69.92 -59.29
C PRO A 148 6.56 70.48 -60.23
N LEU A 149 5.34 69.95 -60.20
CA LEU A 149 4.21 70.44 -60.98
C LEU A 149 3.41 71.54 -60.27
N VAL A 150 3.61 71.73 -58.96
CA VAL A 150 2.84 72.69 -58.15
C VAL A 150 3.77 73.78 -57.60
N GLN A 151 4.74 73.39 -56.78
CA GLN A 151 5.70 74.30 -56.17
C GLN A 151 6.89 73.51 -55.60
N CYS A 152 8.11 73.95 -55.93
CA CYS A 152 9.33 73.54 -55.25
C CYS A 152 9.69 74.58 -54.19
N ARG A 153 9.95 74.15 -52.96
CA ARG A 153 10.39 75.01 -51.86
C ARG A 153 11.80 74.61 -51.46
N ARG A 154 12.58 75.56 -50.92
CA ARG A 154 13.91 75.26 -50.42
C ARG A 154 13.81 74.14 -49.38
N ALA A 155 14.53 73.05 -49.59
CA ALA A 155 14.54 71.91 -48.69
C ALA A 155 15.33 72.28 -47.43
N GLU A 156 14.82 71.85 -46.28
CA GLU A 156 15.53 71.91 -45.00
C GLU A 156 16.69 70.91 -44.97
N CYS A 157 16.53 69.77 -45.63
CA CYS A 157 17.50 68.69 -45.72
C CYS A 157 17.45 67.99 -47.09
N LEU A 158 18.54 67.36 -47.49
CA LEU A 158 18.59 66.44 -48.63
C LEU A 158 18.90 65.00 -48.21
N ASP A 159 19.64 64.84 -47.12
CA ASP A 159 19.98 63.55 -46.52
C ASP A 159 19.65 63.52 -45.01
N HIS A 160 19.48 62.32 -44.45
CA HIS A 160 19.20 62.15 -43.04
C HIS A 160 20.27 62.75 -42.13
N SER A 161 21.54 62.69 -42.54
CA SER A 161 22.69 63.22 -41.78
C SER A 161 22.67 64.74 -41.59
N GLU A 162 21.86 65.47 -42.38
CA GLU A 162 21.68 66.92 -42.27
C GLU A 162 20.65 67.30 -41.20
N CYS A 163 19.88 66.34 -40.69
CA CYS A 163 18.91 66.54 -39.62
C CYS A 163 19.54 66.27 -38.24
N ARG A 164 18.91 66.78 -37.18
CA ARG A 164 19.28 66.40 -35.80
C ARG A 164 19.12 64.88 -35.63
N GLY A 165 19.89 64.28 -34.71
CA GLY A 165 19.91 62.81 -34.54
C GLY A 165 18.57 62.15 -34.22
N ASP A 166 17.59 62.92 -33.75
CA ASP A 166 16.20 62.54 -33.46
C ASP A 166 15.21 62.81 -34.62
N GLN A 167 15.71 63.27 -35.78
CA GLN A 167 14.92 63.63 -36.96
C GLN A 167 15.43 62.90 -38.19
N ALA A 168 14.63 62.78 -39.24
CA ALA A 168 15.02 62.16 -40.49
C ALA A 168 14.53 63.01 -41.66
N CYS A 169 15.36 63.14 -42.68
CA CYS A 169 14.96 63.86 -43.89
C CYS A 169 13.85 63.11 -44.64
N ARG A 170 12.70 63.76 -44.82
CA ARG A 170 11.56 63.21 -45.59
C ARG A 170 10.94 64.29 -46.43
N ASN A 171 10.91 64.07 -47.76
CA ASN A 171 10.43 65.06 -48.73
C ASN A 171 11.04 66.46 -48.50
N GLY A 172 12.34 66.48 -48.18
CA GLY A 172 13.15 67.66 -47.92
C GLY A 172 12.80 68.46 -46.66
N ASN A 173 12.18 67.84 -45.65
CA ASN A 173 11.99 68.41 -44.31
C ASN A 173 12.53 67.45 -43.24
N CYS A 174 13.08 67.99 -42.15
CA CYS A 174 13.54 67.19 -41.02
C CYS A 174 12.35 66.87 -40.10
N VAL A 175 11.84 65.65 -40.23
CA VAL A 175 10.67 65.20 -39.47
C VAL A 175 11.07 64.17 -38.43
N ASN A 176 10.37 64.14 -37.30
CA ASN A 176 10.55 63.06 -36.33
C ASN A 176 10.09 61.73 -36.97
N PRO A 177 10.99 60.75 -37.18
CA PRO A 177 10.64 59.51 -37.83
C PRO A 177 9.72 58.62 -36.99
N CYS A 178 9.60 58.84 -35.67
CA CYS A 178 8.70 58.11 -34.79
C CYS A 178 7.22 58.47 -34.96
N ALA A 179 6.91 59.62 -35.56
CA ALA A 179 5.54 60.10 -35.69
C ALA A 179 4.69 59.12 -36.53
N GLY A 180 3.79 58.39 -35.86
CA GLY A 180 2.84 57.46 -36.48
C GLY A 180 3.41 56.12 -36.93
N VAL A 181 4.64 55.76 -36.54
CA VAL A 181 5.29 54.51 -36.97
C VAL A 181 5.13 53.36 -35.96
N CYS A 182 5.24 53.65 -34.67
CA CYS A 182 5.10 52.61 -33.64
C CYS A 182 3.64 52.40 -33.23
N GLY A 183 3.32 51.17 -32.86
CA GLY A 183 2.01 50.75 -32.43
C GLY A 183 1.60 51.31 -31.08
N VAL A 184 0.33 51.06 -30.71
CA VAL A 184 -0.23 51.58 -29.45
C VAL A 184 0.53 51.01 -28.25
N ASN A 185 0.94 51.88 -27.32
CA ASN A 185 1.73 51.57 -26.13
C ASN A 185 3.15 51.01 -26.39
N ALA A 186 3.70 51.18 -27.59
CA ALA A 186 5.11 50.93 -27.87
C ALA A 186 5.95 52.18 -27.57
N ASN A 187 7.20 51.97 -27.15
CA ASN A 187 8.19 53.02 -27.06
C ASN A 187 8.87 53.20 -28.42
N CYS A 188 9.10 54.45 -28.83
CA CYS A 188 9.86 54.76 -30.03
C CYS A 188 11.15 55.48 -29.67
N GLU A 189 12.28 54.94 -30.14
CA GLU A 189 13.59 55.57 -30.07
C GLU A 189 14.10 55.80 -31.49
N VAL A 190 14.66 56.97 -31.77
CA VAL A 190 15.30 57.24 -33.06
C VAL A 190 16.74 56.77 -32.98
N ARG A 191 17.12 55.79 -33.81
CA ARG A 191 18.51 55.33 -33.94
C ARG A 191 18.94 55.51 -35.38
N ASN A 192 19.99 56.31 -35.59
CA ASN A 192 20.54 56.63 -36.92
C ASN A 192 19.45 57.14 -37.88
N HIS A 193 18.61 58.08 -37.43
CA HIS A 193 17.48 58.64 -38.18
C HIS A 193 16.38 57.63 -38.57
N VAL A 194 16.40 56.42 -37.99
CA VAL A 194 15.39 55.37 -38.20
C VAL A 194 14.58 55.15 -36.91
N PRO A 195 13.25 54.99 -36.98
CA PRO A 195 12.45 54.72 -35.80
C PRO A 195 12.62 53.25 -35.36
N VAL A 196 12.95 53.04 -34.10
CA VAL A 196 13.05 51.72 -33.46
C VAL A 196 11.93 51.58 -32.44
N CYS A 197 10.97 50.71 -32.76
CA CYS A 197 9.82 50.42 -31.89
C CYS A 197 10.14 49.25 -30.96
N SER A 198 9.85 49.40 -29.66
CA SER A 198 9.98 48.34 -28.66
C SER A 198 8.84 48.35 -27.66
N CYS A 199 8.45 47.18 -27.13
CA CYS A 199 7.50 47.16 -26.01
C CYS A 199 8.22 47.52 -24.70
N PRO A 200 7.69 48.45 -23.90
CA PRO A 200 8.27 48.82 -22.61
C PRO A 200 8.22 47.65 -21.61
N ARG A 201 9.00 47.73 -20.53
CA ARG A 201 9.05 46.68 -19.48
C ARG A 201 7.64 46.38 -18.94
N GLY A 202 7.32 45.09 -18.81
CA GLY A 202 6.00 44.62 -18.39
C GLY A 202 4.95 44.57 -19.51
N ARG A 203 5.34 44.81 -20.77
CA ARG A 203 4.48 44.67 -21.95
C ARG A 203 5.08 43.72 -22.98
N THR A 204 4.20 43.07 -23.74
CA THR A 204 4.53 42.16 -24.84
C THR A 204 3.63 42.40 -26.04
N GLY A 205 3.98 41.87 -27.20
CA GLY A 205 3.26 42.03 -28.46
C GLY A 205 4.15 42.49 -29.61
N ASP A 206 3.53 42.97 -30.68
CA ASP A 206 4.22 43.55 -31.83
C ASP A 206 4.39 45.06 -31.63
N PRO A 207 5.62 45.58 -31.51
CA PRO A 207 5.87 47.01 -31.30
C PRO A 207 5.39 47.93 -32.44
N PHE A 208 5.18 47.40 -33.65
CA PHE A 208 4.66 48.15 -34.78
C PHE A 208 3.12 48.20 -34.83
N SER A 209 2.46 47.25 -34.17
CA SER A 209 0.99 47.14 -34.13
C SER A 209 0.42 47.60 -32.79
N SER A 210 0.76 46.90 -31.70
CA SER A 210 0.36 47.25 -30.33
C SER A 210 1.09 46.40 -29.29
N CYS A 211 1.47 47.02 -28.19
CA CYS A 211 1.97 46.34 -26.99
C CYS A 211 0.86 46.26 -25.92
N ARG A 212 0.59 45.06 -25.42
CA ARG A 212 -0.32 44.83 -24.29
C ARG A 212 0.46 44.55 -23.02
N LEU A 213 -0.19 44.68 -21.86
CA LEU A 213 0.38 44.20 -20.61
C LEU A 213 0.70 42.71 -20.73
N GLN A 214 1.89 42.31 -20.28
CA GLN A 214 2.26 40.91 -20.28
C GLN A 214 1.44 40.21 -19.21
N ASP A 215 0.57 39.30 -19.64
CA ASP A 215 -0.17 38.46 -18.71
C ASP A 215 0.82 37.54 -17.99
N PRO A 216 0.86 37.55 -16.64
CA PRO A 216 1.81 36.72 -15.89
C PRO A 216 1.74 35.25 -16.30
N GLU A 217 0.57 34.74 -16.64
CA GLU A 217 0.35 33.35 -17.06
C GLU A 217 1.10 32.95 -18.33
N GLU A 218 1.47 33.90 -19.20
CA GLU A 218 2.25 33.62 -20.41
C GLU A 218 3.68 33.18 -20.09
N LEU A 219 4.22 33.55 -18.92
CA LEU A 219 5.54 33.10 -18.46
C LEU A 219 5.56 31.60 -18.13
N CYS A 220 4.40 30.98 -17.94
CA CYS A 220 4.24 29.55 -17.72
C CYS A 220 3.72 28.82 -18.98
N ARG A 221 3.67 29.46 -20.16
CA ARG A 221 3.15 28.87 -21.40
C ARG A 221 4.07 29.17 -22.60
N PRO A 222 4.88 28.19 -23.07
CA PRO A 222 5.03 26.83 -22.55
C PRO A 222 5.72 26.81 -21.17
N SER A 223 5.42 25.79 -20.36
CA SER A 223 5.97 25.70 -18.99
C SER A 223 7.50 25.60 -19.03
N PRO A 224 8.23 26.45 -18.30
CA PRO A 224 9.68 26.31 -18.12
C PRO A 224 10.06 25.25 -17.07
N CYS A 225 9.08 24.66 -16.40
CA CYS A 225 9.27 23.67 -15.34
C CYS A 225 9.32 22.24 -15.88
N GLY A 226 10.00 21.34 -15.17
CA GLY A 226 10.08 19.92 -15.52
C GLY A 226 8.75 19.18 -15.32
N SER A 227 8.72 17.88 -15.66
CA SER A 227 7.51 17.06 -15.50
C SER A 227 7.03 16.95 -14.05
N ASN A 228 5.71 16.77 -13.86
CA ASN A 228 5.05 16.63 -12.55
C ASN A 228 5.27 17.83 -11.60
N THR A 229 5.26 19.04 -12.17
CA THR A 229 5.41 20.30 -11.43
C THR A 229 4.26 21.25 -11.70
N GLN A 230 4.10 22.24 -10.84
CA GLN A 230 3.28 23.42 -11.08
C GLN A 230 4.18 24.66 -11.26
N CYS A 231 3.82 25.48 -12.25
CA CYS A 231 4.45 26.77 -12.52
C CYS A 231 3.56 27.88 -11.98
N ASN A 232 4.09 28.70 -11.07
CA ASN A 232 3.44 29.89 -10.56
C ASN A 232 4.35 31.10 -10.78
N VAL A 233 3.78 32.26 -11.10
CA VAL A 233 4.57 33.49 -11.23
C VAL A 233 4.63 34.23 -9.90
N VAL A 234 5.82 34.32 -9.33
CA VAL A 234 6.10 35.06 -8.09
C VAL A 234 7.00 36.23 -8.44
N ASN A 235 6.56 37.46 -8.15
CA ASN A 235 7.29 38.70 -8.47
C ASN A 235 7.72 38.82 -9.95
N GLY A 236 6.89 38.35 -10.88
CA GLY A 236 7.18 38.37 -12.32
C GLY A 236 8.17 37.31 -12.79
N VAL A 237 8.53 36.34 -11.94
CA VAL A 237 9.42 35.22 -12.26
C VAL A 237 8.66 33.89 -12.20
N PRO A 238 8.73 33.04 -13.25
CA PRO A 238 8.16 31.71 -13.19
C PRO A 238 8.92 30.86 -12.17
N THR A 239 8.19 30.40 -11.16
CA THR A 239 8.70 29.59 -10.05
C THR A 239 8.06 28.20 -10.12
N CYS A 240 8.92 27.18 -10.11
CA CYS A 240 8.52 25.78 -10.24
C CYS A 240 8.46 25.11 -8.87
N SER A 241 7.42 24.32 -8.63
CA SER A 241 7.30 23.47 -7.43
C SER A 241 6.77 22.09 -7.80
N CYS A 242 7.20 21.04 -7.10
CA CYS A 242 6.68 19.69 -7.34
C CYS A 242 5.19 19.64 -6.98
N LEU A 243 4.41 18.86 -7.74
CA LEU A 243 3.04 18.55 -7.35
C LEU A 243 3.02 17.79 -6.01
N PRO A 244 1.91 17.86 -5.23
CA PRO A 244 1.80 17.14 -3.97
C PRO A 244 2.10 15.65 -4.12
N GLY A 245 3.00 15.12 -3.29
CA GLY A 245 3.42 13.71 -3.34
C GLY A 245 4.56 13.39 -4.30
N TYR A 246 5.10 14.39 -5.01
CA TYR A 246 6.30 14.27 -5.82
C TYR A 246 7.51 14.90 -5.13
N ILE A 247 8.68 14.30 -5.33
CA ILE A 247 9.97 14.72 -4.79
C ILE A 247 10.99 14.93 -5.92
N GLY A 248 12.02 15.72 -5.64
CA GLY A 248 13.11 15.99 -6.59
C GLY A 248 13.25 17.47 -6.92
N SER A 249 13.82 17.76 -8.09
CA SER A 249 14.08 19.13 -8.56
C SER A 249 12.97 19.58 -9.51
N PRO A 250 12.22 20.65 -9.18
CA PRO A 250 11.15 21.16 -10.04
C PRO A 250 11.60 21.63 -11.42
N LEU A 251 12.90 21.93 -11.61
CA LEU A 251 13.42 22.36 -12.90
C LEU A 251 13.69 21.18 -13.84
N SER A 252 14.20 20.05 -13.31
CA SER A 252 14.43 18.84 -14.11
C SER A 252 13.20 17.94 -14.22
N GLY A 253 12.28 18.07 -13.27
CA GLY A 253 11.10 17.21 -13.13
C GLY A 253 11.13 16.47 -11.79
N CYS A 254 9.94 16.23 -11.24
CA CYS A 254 9.75 15.53 -9.99
C CYS A 254 9.23 14.11 -10.25
N ARG A 255 9.55 13.18 -9.34
CA ARG A 255 9.10 11.79 -9.37
C ARG A 255 8.48 11.41 -8.03
N HIS A 256 7.81 10.27 -8.00
CA HIS A 256 7.37 9.68 -6.74
C HIS A 256 8.55 9.20 -5.88
N GLU A 257 8.30 8.87 -4.62
CA GLU A 257 9.33 8.30 -3.74
C GLU A 257 9.76 6.92 -4.24
N CYS A 258 8.81 6.12 -4.72
CA CYS A 258 9.04 4.85 -5.39
C CYS A 258 7.98 4.60 -6.47
N GLU A 259 8.34 3.88 -7.53
CA GLU A 259 7.38 3.23 -8.44
C GLU A 259 7.38 1.70 -8.27
N SER A 260 8.47 1.16 -7.73
CA SER A 260 8.66 -0.26 -7.46
C SER A 260 9.32 -0.50 -6.10
N ASP A 261 9.14 -1.71 -5.55
CA ASP A 261 9.72 -2.09 -4.25
C ASP A 261 11.25 -1.93 -4.21
N GLY A 262 11.92 -2.16 -5.34
CA GLY A 262 13.39 -2.09 -5.45
C GLY A 262 13.97 -0.68 -5.28
N GLU A 263 13.13 0.36 -5.30
CA GLU A 263 13.53 1.74 -5.00
C GLU A 263 13.51 2.04 -3.49
N CYS A 264 12.90 1.16 -2.69
CA CYS A 264 12.86 1.27 -1.23
C CYS A 264 13.99 0.46 -0.58
N SER A 265 14.22 0.70 0.72
CA SER A 265 15.14 -0.14 1.50
C SER A 265 14.65 -1.59 1.55
N SER A 266 15.55 -2.54 1.83
CA SER A 266 15.23 -3.99 1.84
C SER A 266 14.15 -4.41 2.85
N ASN A 267 13.92 -3.59 3.88
CA ASN A 267 12.88 -3.75 4.90
C ASN A 267 11.59 -2.96 4.62
N GLN A 268 11.49 -2.32 3.45
CA GLN A 268 10.37 -1.51 3.01
C GLN A 268 9.80 -2.04 1.69
N TYR A 269 8.61 -1.58 1.31
CA TYR A 269 7.99 -1.85 0.02
C TYR A 269 7.29 -0.60 -0.49
N CYS A 270 7.03 -0.54 -1.79
CA CYS A 270 6.37 0.58 -2.42
C CYS A 270 4.86 0.44 -2.26
N SER A 271 4.27 1.36 -1.49
CA SER A 271 2.83 1.41 -1.24
C SER A 271 2.32 2.79 -1.60
N GLN A 272 1.46 2.87 -2.63
CA GLN A 272 0.89 4.12 -3.12
C GLN A 272 1.96 5.20 -3.36
N PHE A 273 3.02 4.84 -4.10
CA PHE A 273 4.11 5.73 -4.47
C PHE A 273 4.99 6.23 -3.31
N LYS A 274 4.89 5.60 -2.14
CA LYS A 274 5.70 5.87 -0.94
C LYS A 274 6.33 4.61 -0.37
N CYS A 275 7.53 4.74 0.18
CA CYS A 275 8.19 3.62 0.83
C CYS A 275 7.57 3.39 2.22
N ALA A 276 6.84 2.28 2.34
CA ALA A 276 6.21 1.87 3.58
C ALA A 276 7.03 0.74 4.24
N ASN A 277 6.96 0.64 5.57
CA ASN A 277 7.57 -0.47 6.29
C ASN A 277 6.98 -1.81 5.81
N GLY A 278 7.83 -2.78 5.46
CA GLY A 278 7.42 -4.10 4.98
C GLY A 278 6.46 -4.82 5.92
N CYS A 279 6.62 -4.66 7.25
CA CYS A 279 5.74 -5.26 8.24
C CYS A 279 4.28 -4.76 8.18
N ASN A 280 4.01 -3.65 7.49
CA ASN A 280 2.63 -3.19 7.25
C ASN A 280 1.86 -4.12 6.30
N GLN A 281 2.51 -5.11 5.68
CA GLN A 281 1.87 -6.17 4.90
C GLN A 281 1.22 -7.25 5.78
N CYS A 282 1.53 -7.31 7.08
CA CYS A 282 0.95 -8.30 7.98
C CYS A 282 -0.49 -7.95 8.37
N GLY A 283 -1.32 -9.00 8.49
CA GLY A 283 -2.72 -8.89 8.87
C GLY A 283 -2.90 -8.47 10.32
N LYS A 284 -4.14 -8.13 10.68
CA LYS A 284 -4.46 -7.70 12.05
C LYS A 284 -4.19 -8.83 13.05
N GLY A 285 -3.50 -8.51 14.15
CA GLY A 285 -3.14 -9.48 15.19
C GLY A 285 -2.01 -10.44 14.81
N ALA A 286 -1.42 -10.33 13.62
CA ALA A 286 -0.24 -11.09 13.23
C ALA A 286 1.05 -10.42 13.73
N THR A 287 2.06 -11.23 14.00
CA THR A 287 3.42 -10.76 14.30
C THR A 287 4.27 -10.77 13.03
N CYS A 288 5.03 -9.69 12.81
CA CYS A 288 6.02 -9.62 11.74
C CYS A 288 7.35 -10.21 12.22
N ALA A 289 7.72 -11.39 11.72
CA ALA A 289 8.95 -12.07 12.13
C ALA A 289 10.20 -11.41 11.52
N ARG A 290 10.13 -11.10 10.22
CA ARG A 290 11.16 -10.36 9.47
C ARG A 290 10.61 -9.87 8.14
N VAL A 291 11.34 -8.97 7.47
CA VAL A 291 11.12 -8.59 6.07
C VAL A 291 12.27 -9.11 5.24
N THR A 292 11.97 -9.80 4.13
CA THR A 292 12.96 -10.39 3.23
C THR A 292 12.60 -10.01 1.80
N ASN A 293 13.49 -9.29 1.10
CA ASN A 293 13.26 -8.77 -0.25
C ASN A 293 11.92 -8.04 -0.36
N HIS A 294 11.73 -7.01 0.46
CA HIS A 294 10.50 -6.19 0.51
C HIS A 294 9.24 -6.93 0.96
N ARG A 295 9.28 -8.25 1.19
CA ARG A 295 8.12 -9.05 1.60
C ARG A 295 8.18 -9.39 3.08
N ALA A 296 7.09 -9.13 3.80
CA ALA A 296 7.00 -9.55 5.20
C ALA A 296 6.80 -11.07 5.33
N VAL A 297 7.46 -11.64 6.34
CA VAL A 297 7.17 -12.97 6.87
C VAL A 297 6.28 -12.75 8.10
N CYS A 298 5.00 -13.03 7.93
CA CYS A 298 3.98 -12.82 8.96
C CYS A 298 3.60 -14.16 9.58
N GLU A 299 3.45 -14.19 10.90
CA GLU A 299 3.07 -15.38 11.66
C GLU A 299 1.94 -15.05 12.63
N CYS A 300 1.01 -15.98 12.84
CA CYS A 300 0.04 -15.83 13.92
C CYS A 300 0.72 -16.18 15.25
N PRO A 301 0.47 -15.41 16.33
CA PRO A 301 0.91 -15.78 17.67
C PRO A 301 0.46 -17.19 18.05
N LYS A 302 1.20 -17.85 18.95
CA LYS A 302 0.82 -19.19 19.44
C LYS A 302 -0.62 -19.18 19.95
N GLY A 303 -1.44 -20.09 19.42
CA GLY A 303 -2.85 -20.20 19.80
C GLY A 303 -3.84 -19.42 18.95
N TYR A 304 -3.35 -18.61 18.02
CA TYR A 304 -4.19 -17.88 17.09
C TYR A 304 -4.29 -18.67 15.78
N ILE A 305 -5.48 -18.69 15.21
CA ILE A 305 -5.83 -19.31 13.94
C ILE A 305 -6.17 -18.22 12.92
N GLY A 306 -6.12 -18.58 11.63
CA GLY A 306 -6.41 -17.65 10.53
C GLY A 306 -5.23 -17.49 9.58
N SER A 307 -5.23 -16.39 8.83
CA SER A 307 -4.16 -16.08 7.88
C SER A 307 -3.32 -14.92 8.42
N PRO A 308 -2.00 -15.10 8.58
CA PRO A 308 -1.11 -14.04 9.05
C PRO A 308 -1.06 -12.78 8.18
N PHE A 309 -1.53 -12.86 6.93
CA PHE A 309 -1.58 -11.71 6.01
C PHE A 309 -2.93 -10.98 6.01
N THR A 310 -3.97 -11.56 6.62
CA THR A 310 -5.30 -10.92 6.69
C THR A 310 -5.71 -10.64 8.13
N GLU A 311 -5.82 -11.68 8.95
CA GLU A 311 -6.24 -11.59 10.34
C GLU A 311 -5.91 -12.89 11.09
N CYS A 312 -5.30 -12.73 12.26
CA CYS A 312 -5.13 -13.78 13.25
C CYS A 312 -6.15 -13.56 14.37
N ARG A 313 -6.92 -14.60 14.70
CA ARG A 313 -7.92 -14.58 15.78
C ARG A 313 -7.67 -15.74 16.74
N PRO A 314 -8.04 -15.63 18.03
CA PRO A 314 -7.94 -16.76 18.93
C PRO A 314 -8.84 -17.90 18.46
N GLU A 315 -8.50 -19.12 18.84
CA GLU A 315 -9.35 -20.30 18.57
C GLU A 315 -10.69 -20.19 19.30
N CYS A 316 -10.69 -19.61 20.51
CA CYS A 316 -11.87 -19.44 21.35
C CYS A 316 -11.86 -18.06 22.05
N PHE A 317 -13.04 -17.53 22.35
CA PHE A 317 -13.23 -16.37 23.23
C PHE A 317 -13.77 -16.78 24.60
N GLY A 318 -14.37 -17.97 24.70
CA GLY A 318 -14.73 -18.61 25.96
C GLY A 318 -14.87 -20.13 25.84
N ASP A 319 -15.08 -20.81 26.97
CA ASP A 319 -15.09 -22.29 27.05
C ASP A 319 -16.15 -22.94 26.16
N ARG A 320 -17.25 -22.24 25.88
CA ARG A 320 -18.35 -22.73 25.02
C ARG A 320 -17.97 -22.84 23.54
N ASP A 321 -16.93 -22.13 23.12
CA ASP A 321 -16.44 -22.19 21.74
C ASP A 321 -15.61 -23.46 21.50
N CYS A 322 -15.21 -24.16 22.57
CA CYS A 322 -14.32 -25.29 22.50
C CYS A 322 -15.05 -26.64 22.31
N PRO A 323 -14.47 -27.57 21.55
CA PRO A 323 -15.04 -28.90 21.36
C PRO A 323 -14.88 -29.77 22.62
N ALA A 324 -15.72 -30.81 22.74
CA ALA A 324 -15.80 -31.67 23.92
C ALA A 324 -14.46 -32.31 24.36
N GLY A 325 -13.55 -32.61 23.42
CA GLY A 325 -12.25 -33.20 23.75
C GLY A 325 -11.23 -32.24 24.38
N ARG A 326 -11.48 -30.93 24.31
CA ARG A 326 -10.60 -29.87 24.86
C ARG A 326 -11.41 -28.66 25.30
N PRO A 327 -12.26 -28.79 26.33
CA PRO A 327 -13.37 -27.88 26.58
C PRO A 327 -13.00 -26.55 27.27
N ALA A 328 -11.75 -26.35 27.70
CA ALA A 328 -11.35 -25.12 28.40
C ALA A 328 -10.67 -24.13 27.45
N CYS A 329 -11.14 -22.89 27.43
CA CYS A 329 -10.52 -21.80 26.68
C CYS A 329 -9.49 -21.08 27.56
N ILE A 330 -8.21 -21.41 27.38
CA ILE A 330 -7.11 -20.86 28.18
C ILE A 330 -6.21 -20.04 27.25
N TYR A 331 -6.18 -18.72 27.46
CA TYR A 331 -5.45 -17.75 26.63
C TYR A 331 -5.83 -17.81 25.13
N GLY A 332 -7.11 -18.05 24.84
CA GLY A 332 -7.63 -18.12 23.47
C GLY A 332 -7.34 -19.44 22.74
N ILE A 333 -6.88 -20.46 23.49
CA ILE A 333 -6.61 -21.82 22.99
C ILE A 333 -7.51 -22.79 23.73
N CYS A 334 -8.14 -23.69 22.99
CA CYS A 334 -8.88 -24.77 23.59
C CYS A 334 -7.93 -25.87 24.08
N LYS A 335 -7.95 -26.15 25.37
CA LYS A 335 -7.13 -27.16 26.03
C LYS A 335 -7.98 -28.21 26.73
N ASN A 336 -7.44 -29.41 26.84
CA ASN A 336 -8.03 -30.46 27.67
C ASN A 336 -7.49 -30.32 29.10
N PRO A 337 -8.32 -29.99 30.10
CA PRO A 337 -7.87 -29.88 31.49
C PRO A 337 -7.34 -31.20 32.08
N CYS A 338 -7.65 -32.36 31.46
CA CYS A 338 -7.14 -33.65 31.88
C CYS A 338 -5.70 -33.92 31.41
N GLU A 339 -5.19 -33.18 30.42
CA GLU A 339 -3.85 -33.40 29.89
C GLU A 339 -2.80 -33.03 30.94
N GLY A 340 -2.15 -34.04 31.53
CA GLY A 340 -1.15 -33.89 32.59
C GLY A 340 -1.70 -33.63 33.99
N ALA A 341 -3.02 -33.68 34.19
CA ALA A 341 -3.62 -33.44 35.51
C ALA A 341 -3.65 -34.69 36.40
N CYS A 342 -3.80 -35.88 35.81
CA CYS A 342 -3.89 -37.14 36.54
C CYS A 342 -2.63 -37.99 36.35
N GLY A 343 -2.38 -38.86 37.33
CA GLY A 343 -1.26 -39.78 37.35
C GLY A 343 -1.37 -40.86 36.29
N VAL A 344 -0.29 -41.64 36.13
CA VAL A 344 -0.26 -42.75 35.17
C VAL A 344 -1.34 -43.78 35.51
N ASN A 345 -2.08 -44.25 34.49
CA ASN A 345 -3.21 -45.19 34.61
C ASN A 345 -4.40 -44.72 35.47
N ALA A 346 -4.50 -43.42 35.78
CA ALA A 346 -5.68 -42.86 36.44
C ALA A 346 -6.75 -42.46 35.41
N ASP A 347 -8.02 -42.65 35.76
CA ASP A 347 -9.14 -42.08 35.02
C ASP A 347 -9.25 -40.59 35.33
N CYS A 348 -9.35 -39.76 34.28
CA CYS A 348 -9.63 -38.34 34.42
C CYS A 348 -11.06 -38.03 33.96
N ASN A 349 -11.88 -37.52 34.87
CA ASN A 349 -13.22 -37.03 34.57
C ASN A 349 -13.34 -35.55 34.95
N LEU A 350 -14.03 -34.76 34.14
CA LEU A 350 -14.23 -33.35 34.43
C LEU A 350 -15.48 -33.15 35.30
N ARG A 351 -15.35 -32.40 36.39
CA ARG A 351 -16.48 -31.76 37.08
C ARG A 351 -16.48 -30.27 36.69
N GLY A 352 -17.27 -29.93 35.67
CA GLY A 352 -17.15 -28.63 34.99
C GLY A 352 -15.88 -28.58 34.15
N LEU A 353 -14.95 -27.68 34.46
CA LEU A 353 -13.60 -27.63 33.85
C LEU A 353 -12.49 -28.08 34.81
N THR A 354 -12.87 -28.56 35.99
CA THR A 354 -11.91 -29.06 36.98
C THR A 354 -11.68 -30.56 36.77
N PRO A 355 -10.43 -31.00 36.56
CA PRO A 355 -10.12 -32.42 36.46
C PRO A 355 -10.27 -33.11 37.82
N VAL A 356 -10.91 -34.26 37.82
CA VAL A 356 -11.06 -35.16 38.97
C VAL A 356 -10.43 -36.49 38.60
N CYS A 357 -9.38 -36.86 39.33
CA CYS A 357 -8.61 -38.07 39.10
C CYS A 357 -9.08 -39.19 40.04
N SER A 358 -9.25 -40.39 39.49
CA SER A 358 -9.58 -41.59 40.26
C SER A 358 -8.87 -42.81 39.69
N CYS A 359 -8.52 -43.78 40.52
CA CYS A 359 -8.06 -45.06 40.00
C CYS A 359 -9.24 -45.88 39.44
N PRO A 360 -9.05 -46.59 38.30
CA PRO A 360 -10.01 -47.55 37.79
C PRO A 360 -10.38 -48.61 38.84
N ARG A 361 -11.53 -49.28 38.65
CA ARG A 361 -12.12 -50.19 39.67
C ARG A 361 -11.22 -51.32 40.16
N ASP A 362 -10.22 -51.74 39.38
CA ASP A 362 -9.31 -52.84 39.70
C ASP A 362 -7.88 -52.36 40.04
N MET A 363 -7.72 -51.07 40.28
CA MET A 363 -6.43 -50.44 40.58
C MET A 363 -6.47 -49.66 41.90
N THR A 364 -5.31 -49.53 42.53
CA THR A 364 -5.10 -48.76 43.76
C THR A 364 -3.86 -47.89 43.64
N GLY A 365 -3.68 -46.96 44.58
CA GLY A 365 -2.59 -45.98 44.57
C GLY A 365 -3.11 -44.55 44.69
N ASP A 366 -2.26 -43.59 44.34
CA ASP A 366 -2.61 -42.17 44.32
C ASP A 366 -3.01 -41.77 42.89
N PRO A 367 -4.28 -41.38 42.64
CA PRO A 367 -4.76 -40.99 41.31
C PRO A 367 -4.02 -39.80 40.67
N PHE A 368 -3.30 -38.98 41.44
CA PHE A 368 -2.51 -37.87 40.93
C PHE A 368 -1.06 -38.26 40.60
N ILE A 369 -0.58 -39.40 41.11
CA ILE A 369 0.78 -39.87 40.89
C ILE A 369 0.77 -41.07 39.93
N SER A 370 0.17 -42.19 40.36
CA SER A 370 0.10 -43.42 39.58
C SER A 370 -0.87 -44.41 40.23
N CYS A 371 -1.68 -45.05 39.39
CA CYS A 371 -2.49 -46.19 39.75
C CYS A 371 -1.79 -47.48 39.30
N ARG A 372 -1.77 -48.47 40.19
CA ARG A 372 -1.24 -49.81 39.92
C ARG A 372 -2.30 -50.88 40.19
N PRO A 373 -2.22 -52.07 39.59
CA PRO A 373 -3.11 -53.17 39.92
C PRO A 373 -3.13 -53.44 41.42
N PHE A 374 -4.31 -53.75 41.95
CA PHE A 374 -4.47 -54.18 43.32
C PHE A 374 -3.70 -55.48 43.56
N THR A 375 -2.92 -55.55 44.64
CA THR A 375 -2.21 -56.76 45.06
C THR A 375 -2.73 -57.25 46.40
N LYS A 376 -2.40 -58.50 46.76
CA LYS A 376 -2.86 -59.09 48.03
C LYS A 376 -2.39 -58.29 49.25
N GLU A 377 -1.23 -57.66 49.16
CA GLU A 377 -0.65 -56.82 50.20
C GLU A 377 -1.50 -55.59 50.50
N ASP A 378 -2.22 -55.06 49.50
CA ASP A 378 -3.09 -53.89 49.64
C ASP A 378 -4.30 -54.15 50.54
N LEU A 379 -4.69 -55.43 50.73
CA LEU A 379 -5.71 -55.80 51.72
C LEU A 379 -5.34 -55.39 53.14
N CYS A 380 -4.05 -55.24 53.43
CA CYS A 380 -3.50 -54.90 54.74
C CYS A 380 -2.93 -53.48 54.82
N SER A 381 -3.17 -52.62 53.82
CA SER A 381 -2.65 -51.25 53.78
C SER A 381 -3.74 -50.23 53.37
N PRO A 382 -4.18 -49.33 54.26
CA PRO A 382 -3.81 -49.26 55.69
C PRO A 382 -4.28 -50.49 56.46
N ASN A 383 -3.62 -50.82 57.57
CA ASN A 383 -3.96 -52.00 58.38
C ASN A 383 -5.43 -51.91 58.85
N PRO A 384 -6.32 -52.80 58.36
CA PRO A 384 -7.73 -52.77 58.72
C PRO A 384 -8.02 -53.44 60.07
N CYS A 385 -7.01 -54.07 60.69
CA CYS A 385 -7.14 -54.77 61.95
C CYS A 385 -7.11 -53.80 63.15
N GLY A 386 -7.59 -54.29 64.29
CA GLY A 386 -7.61 -53.54 65.53
C GLY A 386 -6.21 -53.14 66.02
N THR A 387 -6.16 -52.25 67.01
CA THR A 387 -4.88 -51.79 67.57
C THR A 387 -4.02 -52.97 68.07
N ASN A 388 -2.72 -52.96 67.74
CA ASN A 388 -1.75 -54.02 68.03
C ASN A 388 -2.01 -55.39 67.36
N ALA A 389 -2.93 -55.48 66.41
CA ALA A 389 -3.13 -56.67 65.61
C ALA A 389 -2.26 -56.65 64.34
N VAL A 390 -1.83 -57.84 63.90
CA VAL A 390 -1.10 -58.04 62.65
C VAL A 390 -2.08 -58.46 61.57
N CYS A 391 -2.02 -57.77 60.42
CA CYS A 391 -2.77 -58.14 59.23
C CYS A 391 -1.91 -59.00 58.30
N THR A 392 -2.48 -60.09 57.80
CA THR A 392 -1.91 -60.86 56.69
C THR A 392 -2.97 -61.05 55.58
N PRO A 393 -2.58 -61.07 54.30
CA PRO A 393 -3.50 -61.41 53.22
C PRO A 393 -3.98 -62.86 53.33
N GLY A 394 -5.28 -63.09 53.24
CA GLY A 394 -5.86 -64.44 53.30
C GLY A 394 -7.16 -64.55 52.51
N TYR A 395 -7.97 -65.55 52.85
CA TYR A 395 -9.20 -65.90 52.15
C TYR A 395 -10.35 -66.13 53.12
N ASP A 396 -11.57 -65.78 52.72
CA ASP A 396 -12.79 -66.14 53.43
C ASP A 396 -13.24 -67.58 53.10
N ARG A 397 -14.32 -68.03 53.75
CA ARG A 397 -14.89 -69.39 53.54
C ARG A 397 -15.43 -69.63 52.13
N SER A 398 -15.66 -68.56 51.36
CA SER A 398 -16.08 -68.59 49.97
C SER A 398 -14.90 -68.45 49.01
N ASN A 399 -13.66 -68.55 49.52
CA ASN A 399 -12.42 -68.43 48.78
C ASN A 399 -12.24 -67.04 48.12
N GLN A 400 -12.83 -65.98 48.70
CA GLN A 400 -12.59 -64.59 48.31
C GLN A 400 -11.46 -64.00 49.14
N GLU A 401 -10.60 -63.21 48.51
CA GLU A 401 -9.45 -62.57 49.17
C GLU A 401 -9.91 -61.55 50.23
N ARG A 402 -9.41 -61.67 51.46
CA ARG A 402 -9.71 -60.78 52.59
C ARG A 402 -8.53 -60.62 53.54
N PRO A 403 -8.42 -59.48 54.26
CA PRO A 403 -7.44 -59.34 55.33
C PRO A 403 -7.75 -60.28 56.50
N VAL A 404 -6.72 -60.93 57.03
CA VAL A 404 -6.80 -61.80 58.20
C VAL A 404 -6.08 -61.11 59.36
N CYS A 405 -6.82 -60.87 60.44
CA CYS A 405 -6.30 -60.21 61.63
C CYS A 405 -5.96 -61.24 62.70
N THR A 406 -4.72 -61.21 63.20
CA THR A 406 -4.26 -62.07 64.30
C THR A 406 -3.56 -61.25 65.38
N CYS A 407 -3.65 -61.70 66.64
CA CYS A 407 -2.85 -61.11 67.70
C CYS A 407 -1.43 -61.69 67.65
N PRO A 408 -0.39 -60.83 67.67
CA PRO A 408 0.99 -61.31 67.71
C PRO A 408 1.26 -62.10 69.01
N PRO A 409 2.31 -62.94 69.05
CA PRO A 409 2.66 -63.71 70.23
C PRO A 409 2.77 -62.85 71.49
N GLY A 410 2.16 -63.29 72.59
CA GLY A 410 2.08 -62.56 73.85
C GLY A 410 0.95 -61.54 73.93
N TYR A 411 0.06 -61.49 72.94
CA TYR A 411 -1.17 -60.68 72.96
C TYR A 411 -2.41 -61.58 72.86
N THR A 412 -3.50 -61.16 73.48
CA THR A 412 -4.82 -61.81 73.48
C THR A 412 -5.92 -60.80 73.13
N GLY A 413 -7.16 -61.26 72.94
CA GLY A 413 -8.31 -60.41 72.64
C GLY A 413 -8.83 -60.61 71.21
N ASN A 414 -9.61 -59.64 70.72
CA ASN A 414 -10.20 -59.70 69.39
C ASN A 414 -9.39 -58.84 68.42
N ALA A 415 -8.66 -59.51 67.53
CA ALA A 415 -7.76 -58.89 66.56
C ALA A 415 -8.43 -57.90 65.58
N LEU A 416 -9.76 -57.90 65.42
CA LEU A 416 -10.48 -56.88 64.64
C LEU A 416 -10.71 -55.58 65.41
N SER A 417 -10.69 -55.63 66.75
CA SER A 417 -10.98 -54.49 67.62
C SER A 417 -9.73 -53.98 68.34
N SER A 418 -9.05 -54.86 69.09
CA SER A 418 -7.79 -54.57 69.75
C SER A 418 -7.18 -55.86 70.30
N CYS A 419 -5.86 -55.99 70.15
CA CYS A 419 -5.06 -56.99 70.85
C CYS A 419 -4.44 -56.35 72.10
N VAL A 420 -4.67 -56.97 73.25
CA VAL A 420 -4.11 -56.55 74.54
C VAL A 420 -2.98 -57.50 74.94
N ARG A 421 -1.95 -56.99 75.60
CA ARG A 421 -0.86 -57.83 76.09
C ARG A 421 -1.42 -58.89 77.05
N GLY A 422 -1.08 -60.15 76.81
CA GLY A 422 -1.44 -61.26 77.70
C GLY A 422 -0.74 -61.16 79.05
N GLU A 423 -1.21 -61.95 80.01
CA GLU A 423 -0.67 -61.96 81.38
C GLU A 423 0.71 -62.63 81.46
N CYS A 424 1.01 -63.52 80.51
CA CYS A 424 2.26 -64.27 80.45
C CYS A 424 2.68 -64.55 79.00
N GLN A 425 3.98 -64.68 78.75
CA GLN A 425 4.51 -65.25 77.50
C GLN A 425 5.09 -66.66 77.69
N SER A 426 5.47 -66.98 78.92
CA SER A 426 6.00 -68.28 79.33
C SER A 426 5.50 -68.67 80.71
N ASP A 427 5.60 -69.96 81.03
CA ASP A 427 5.21 -70.50 82.34
C ASP A 427 5.91 -69.80 83.51
N ALA A 428 7.15 -69.34 83.32
CA ALA A 428 7.96 -68.66 84.33
C ALA A 428 7.36 -67.32 84.82
N GLU A 429 6.44 -66.73 84.05
CA GLU A 429 5.74 -65.50 84.43
C GLU A 429 4.49 -65.78 85.28
N CYS A 430 4.06 -67.03 85.38
CA CYS A 430 2.94 -67.46 86.20
C CYS A 430 3.41 -68.01 87.55
N ALA A 431 2.53 -67.96 88.56
CA ALA A 431 2.77 -68.64 89.82
C ALA A 431 2.91 -70.16 89.62
N ASP A 432 3.67 -70.86 90.47
CA ASP A 432 4.01 -72.30 90.33
C ASP A 432 2.81 -73.26 90.13
N HIS A 433 1.62 -72.86 90.59
CA HIS A 433 0.36 -73.61 90.48
C HIS A 433 -0.48 -73.24 89.24
N LYS A 434 0.04 -72.39 88.36
CA LYS A 434 -0.59 -71.94 87.12
C LYS A 434 0.34 -72.20 85.95
N ALA A 435 -0.22 -72.37 84.76
CA ALA A 435 0.53 -72.52 83.52
C ALA A 435 0.16 -71.38 82.57
N CYS A 436 1.11 -71.01 81.72
CA CYS A 436 0.89 -70.04 80.67
C CYS A 436 0.26 -70.73 79.45
N ILE A 437 -1.06 -70.66 79.36
CA ILE A 437 -1.81 -71.26 78.25
C ILE A 437 -2.54 -70.14 77.51
N ALA A 438 -2.31 -70.04 76.19
CA ALA A 438 -2.85 -68.97 75.35
C ALA A 438 -2.58 -67.55 75.93
N TYR A 439 -1.39 -67.35 76.50
CA TYR A 439 -0.93 -66.09 77.11
C TYR A 439 -1.74 -65.63 78.33
N GLN A 440 -2.44 -66.55 79.00
CA GLN A 440 -3.11 -66.32 80.28
C GLN A 440 -2.58 -67.30 81.34
N CYS A 441 -2.44 -66.83 82.58
CA CYS A 441 -2.04 -67.68 83.70
C CYS A 441 -3.26 -68.44 84.24
N VAL A 442 -3.50 -69.63 83.69
CA VAL A 442 -4.63 -70.49 84.03
C VAL A 442 -4.19 -71.68 84.88
N ASP A 443 -5.13 -72.28 85.62
CA ASP A 443 -4.86 -73.52 86.34
C ASP A 443 -4.72 -74.68 85.34
N PRO A 444 -3.54 -75.35 85.25
CA PRO A 444 -3.33 -76.45 84.32
C PRO A 444 -4.28 -77.63 84.58
N CYS A 445 -4.90 -77.73 85.75
CA CYS A 445 -5.83 -78.81 86.09
C CYS A 445 -7.20 -78.75 85.43
N SER A 446 -7.55 -77.64 84.76
CA SER A 446 -8.87 -77.46 84.15
C SER A 446 -9.06 -78.37 82.93
N GLY A 447 -9.69 -79.52 83.14
CA GLY A 447 -10.09 -80.45 82.07
C GLY A 447 -8.99 -81.38 81.53
N GLN A 448 -7.82 -81.41 82.17
CA GLN A 448 -6.68 -82.23 81.72
C GLN A 448 -6.64 -83.65 82.31
N CYS A 449 -7.35 -83.89 83.42
CA CYS A 449 -7.40 -85.21 84.06
C CYS A 449 -8.67 -85.98 83.72
N GLY A 450 -8.55 -87.31 83.70
CA GLY A 450 -9.63 -88.22 83.38
C GLY A 450 -10.76 -88.20 84.42
N VAL A 451 -11.95 -88.64 84.01
CA VAL A 451 -13.11 -88.66 84.92
C VAL A 451 -12.82 -89.54 86.14
N GLY A 452 -12.95 -88.95 87.33
CA GLY A 452 -12.67 -89.61 88.62
C GLY A 452 -11.23 -89.48 89.12
N ALA A 453 -10.33 -88.83 88.38
CA ALA A 453 -8.97 -88.53 88.83
C ALA A 453 -8.90 -87.22 89.63
N GLN A 454 -7.95 -87.14 90.56
CA GLN A 454 -7.60 -85.90 91.26
C GLN A 454 -6.46 -85.21 90.52
N CYS A 455 -6.59 -83.90 90.31
CA CYS A 455 -5.53 -83.09 89.71
C CYS A 455 -4.80 -82.26 90.76
N GLN A 456 -3.48 -82.19 90.65
CA GLN A 456 -2.64 -81.23 91.36
C GLN A 456 -1.77 -80.47 90.36
N ALA A 457 -1.82 -79.13 90.39
CA ALA A 457 -0.90 -78.31 89.62
C ALA A 457 0.49 -78.32 90.28
N LYS A 458 1.51 -78.81 89.57
CA LYS A 458 2.90 -78.82 90.04
C LYS A 458 3.84 -78.42 88.91
N ARG A 459 4.66 -77.38 89.16
CA ARG A 459 5.63 -76.85 88.19
C ARG A 459 4.98 -76.55 86.85
N HIS A 460 3.85 -75.83 86.88
CA HIS A 460 3.07 -75.46 85.68
C HIS A 460 2.44 -76.64 84.92
N LEU A 461 2.46 -77.87 85.47
CA LEU A 461 1.86 -79.05 84.84
C LEU A 461 0.69 -79.62 85.67
N ALA A 462 -0.29 -80.19 84.97
CA ALA A 462 -1.35 -80.97 85.60
C ALA A 462 -0.83 -82.36 85.96
N VAL A 463 -0.77 -82.67 87.26
CA VAL A 463 -0.41 -84.00 87.75
C VAL A 463 -1.69 -84.72 88.15
N CYS A 464 -2.12 -85.65 87.32
CA CYS A 464 -3.33 -86.45 87.54
C CYS A 464 -2.99 -87.72 88.33
N THR A 465 -3.75 -87.99 89.39
CA THR A 465 -3.59 -89.19 90.20
C THR A 465 -4.95 -89.84 90.49
N CYS A 466 -4.99 -91.17 90.54
CA CYS A 466 -6.18 -91.87 90.98
C CYS A 466 -6.29 -91.82 92.51
N PRO A 467 -7.40 -91.31 93.09
CA PRO A 467 -7.58 -91.29 94.54
C PRO A 467 -7.58 -92.70 95.13
N ALA A 468 -7.21 -92.81 96.41
CA ALA A 468 -7.08 -94.09 97.11
C ALA A 468 -8.36 -94.95 96.99
N GLY A 469 -8.19 -96.23 96.60
CA GLY A 469 -9.30 -97.16 96.34
C GLY A 469 -9.79 -97.20 94.88
N THR A 470 -9.20 -96.39 93.99
CA THR A 470 -9.44 -96.43 92.54
C THR A 470 -8.20 -96.85 91.76
N GLN A 471 -8.38 -97.46 90.59
CA GLN A 471 -7.34 -97.90 89.67
C GLN A 471 -7.75 -97.54 88.23
N GLY A 472 -6.76 -97.24 87.39
CA GLY A 472 -6.96 -96.83 86.00
C GLY A 472 -5.81 -95.93 85.54
N ASP A 473 -5.98 -95.33 84.36
CA ASP A 473 -5.10 -94.26 83.89
C ASP A 473 -5.69 -92.91 84.33
N ALA A 474 -4.95 -92.16 85.14
CA ALA A 474 -5.41 -90.90 85.70
C ALA A 474 -5.64 -89.79 84.65
N LEU A 475 -5.09 -89.92 83.44
CA LEU A 475 -5.38 -89.02 82.31
C LEU A 475 -6.67 -89.39 81.57
N VAL A 476 -7.16 -90.62 81.72
CA VAL A 476 -8.32 -91.13 80.98
C VAL A 476 -9.53 -91.34 81.90
N SER A 477 -9.41 -92.16 82.94
CA SER A 477 -10.43 -92.37 83.97
C SER A 477 -9.91 -93.26 85.10
N CYS A 478 -10.31 -92.93 86.34
CA CYS A 478 -10.09 -93.77 87.52
C CYS A 478 -11.38 -94.45 87.96
N ARG A 479 -11.35 -95.76 88.23
CA ARG A 479 -12.51 -96.56 88.62
C ARG A 479 -12.25 -97.36 89.90
N THR A 480 -13.26 -97.64 90.70
CA THR A 480 -13.10 -98.41 91.96
C THR A 480 -12.60 -99.84 91.72
N ALA A 481 -11.54 -100.26 92.41
CA ALA A 481 -10.99 -101.61 92.29
C ALA A 481 -11.95 -102.63 92.93
N ARG A 482 -12.60 -103.49 92.13
CA ARG A 482 -13.39 -104.62 92.66
C ARG A 482 -12.44 -105.75 93.08
N ASN A 483 -12.35 -106.03 94.38
CA ASN A 483 -11.66 -107.21 94.91
C ASN A 483 -12.39 -108.50 94.48
N TYR A 484 -11.83 -109.24 93.53
CA TYR A 484 -12.13 -110.66 93.35
C TYR A 484 -10.91 -111.50 93.79
N PRO A 485 -11.07 -112.50 94.67
CA PRO A 485 -9.98 -113.36 95.09
C PRO A 485 -9.49 -114.22 93.91
N VAL A 486 -8.16 -114.28 93.76
CA VAL A 486 -7.47 -115.08 92.75
C VAL A 486 -7.61 -116.57 93.07
N ALA A 487 -8.39 -117.30 92.29
CA ALA A 487 -8.34 -118.76 92.27
C ALA A 487 -7.22 -119.22 91.33
N ARG A 488 -6.15 -119.78 91.91
CA ARG A 488 -5.17 -120.62 91.19
C ARG A 488 -5.87 -121.87 90.66
N TYR A 489 -5.70 -122.20 89.39
CA TYR A 489 -5.76 -123.60 88.95
C TYR A 489 -4.80 -123.90 87.80
N ASN A 490 -4.14 -125.05 87.93
CA ASN A 490 -3.02 -125.54 87.14
C ASN A 490 -3.42 -126.09 85.76
N LYS A 491 -2.58 -125.75 84.77
CA LYS A 491 -2.02 -126.59 83.68
C LYS A 491 -2.73 -127.91 83.34
N LYS A 492 -3.22 -128.04 82.10
CA LYS A 492 -3.07 -129.27 81.29
C LYS A 492 -3.14 -128.97 79.78
N ARG A 493 -2.21 -129.59 79.06
CA ARG A 493 -2.08 -129.65 77.59
C ARG A 493 -3.32 -130.30 76.97
N ASN A 494 -3.65 -129.97 75.72
CA ASN A 494 -3.66 -130.95 74.63
C ASN A 494 -3.92 -130.31 73.24
N ALA A 495 -3.44 -131.04 72.24
CA ALA A 495 -3.29 -130.74 70.83
C ALA A 495 -4.62 -130.63 70.03
N VAL A 496 -4.62 -129.74 69.03
CA VAL A 496 -4.73 -129.95 67.56
C VAL A 496 -5.65 -131.11 67.09
N PRO A 497 -6.48 -130.89 66.06
CA PRO A 497 -6.06 -131.19 64.68
C PRO A 497 -5.80 -129.96 63.79
#